data_AF-A0AAT9F8U6-F1
#
_entry.id   AF-A0AAT9F8U6-F1
#
_cell.length_a   1.000
_cell.length_b   1.000
_cell.length_c   1.000
_cell.angle_alpha   90.00
_cell.angle_beta   90.00
_cell.angle_gamma   90.00
#
_symmetry.space_group_name_H-M   'P 1'
#
loop_
_entity.id
_entity.type
_entity.pdbx_description
1 polymer ?
#
loop_
_entity_poly.entity_id
_entity_poly.type
_entity_poly.pdbx_seq_one_letter_code
_entity_poly.pdbx_strand_id
1 'polypeptide(L)'
;MNKNLKLILSTSTFFALPIFAISCQKESKNNPKSLSELSKIINSLSNDKKVQLVSSLKISTDDKAKLIQQFNKGAGIASSIIWYMKSAEQRTASLQAYTLATQAFDNLKKKNTEGFDYSKVNKETGVVSNPESTKAIPVVFMDLDETVFINEYAEAYGVVKNNGVFSSSEKEKTDAEGKRKAVPGAIKFIQHVFDNGGIVLFNSNIDQKQHVIEGIKKNLEGAGLPKKYIHDWMFWCRGVVPTDAEGKFSDKTPWLTAFEAYKQNKTTQKVSKNKRMNAVTDNIDGWDFSKSQQGAGNKVVGKVIMKIGDDYSDFFDDAYKPLENNSKTVEFSKKPEIETLFTNINGADGVKVTGEGERAKIEKLNWAQFNVQIPGNGMYGSWSKEYNGAQYTELWEALKKIVEKK
;
A
#
# COMPACT_ATOMS: atom_id res chain seq x y z
N MET A 1 26.65 -25.42 -9.72
CA MET A 1 26.11 -24.05 -9.61
C MET A 1 26.39 -23.31 -10.91
N ASN A 2 25.46 -22.81 -11.71
CA ASN A 2 24.02 -22.99 -11.81
C ASN A 2 23.75 -23.21 -13.31
N LYS A 3 23.28 -24.40 -13.68
CA LYS A 3 23.05 -24.83 -15.06
C LYS A 3 21.68 -24.27 -15.47
N ASN A 4 21.60 -23.12 -16.12
CA ASN A 4 20.36 -22.65 -16.79
C ASN A 4 20.60 -21.50 -17.80
N LEU A 5 21.71 -21.55 -18.55
CA LEU A 5 21.93 -20.68 -19.72
C LEU A 5 22.30 -21.52 -20.96
N LYS A 6 21.53 -22.59 -21.21
CA LYS A 6 21.60 -23.40 -22.43
C LYS A 6 20.25 -23.34 -23.16
N LEU A 7 19.91 -22.16 -23.65
CA LEU A 7 18.91 -21.96 -24.70
C LEU A 7 19.16 -20.55 -25.21
N ILE A 8 20.10 -20.38 -26.14
CA ILE A 8 19.89 -20.24 -27.58
C ILE A 8 21.27 -20.51 -28.20
N LEU A 9 21.32 -21.12 -29.39
CA LEU A 9 22.51 -21.56 -30.16
C LEU A 9 22.76 -23.07 -30.13
N SER A 10 21.73 -23.87 -30.44
CA SER A 10 21.95 -25.03 -31.30
C SER A 10 21.53 -24.65 -32.72
N THR A 11 22.48 -24.77 -33.65
CA THR A 11 22.29 -24.77 -35.10
C THR A 11 21.60 -23.56 -35.71
N SER A 12 22.31 -22.44 -35.81
CA SER A 12 22.08 -21.49 -36.89
C SER A 12 23.33 -20.65 -37.07
N THR A 13 23.93 -20.79 -38.25
CA THR A 13 24.77 -19.85 -38.98
C THR A 13 24.82 -18.47 -38.33
N PHE A 14 26.02 -17.95 -38.10
CA PHE A 14 26.27 -16.54 -37.73
C PHE A 14 25.34 -15.64 -38.56
N PHE A 15 24.20 -15.25 -37.99
CA PHE A 15 23.35 -14.24 -38.59
C PHE A 15 24.15 -12.95 -38.45
N ALA A 16 24.67 -12.49 -39.58
CA ALA A 16 25.12 -11.12 -39.73
C ALA A 16 23.97 -10.23 -39.24
N LEU A 17 24.13 -9.65 -38.05
CA LEU A 17 23.34 -8.52 -37.63
C LEU A 17 23.42 -7.51 -38.77
N PRO A 18 22.29 -7.00 -39.30
CA PRO A 18 22.34 -5.85 -40.17
C PRO A 18 22.81 -4.69 -39.29
N ILE A 19 24.12 -4.48 -39.25
CA ILE A 19 24.72 -3.28 -38.69
C ILE A 19 24.17 -2.16 -39.57
N PHE A 20 23.14 -1.49 -39.05
CA PHE A 20 22.61 -0.29 -39.67
C PHE A 20 23.78 0.66 -39.93
N ALA A 21 23.88 1.06 -41.19
CA ALA A 21 24.91 1.93 -41.71
C ALA A 21 25.01 3.20 -40.87
N ILE A 22 25.96 3.22 -39.94
CA ILE A 22 26.58 4.46 -39.49
C ILE A 22 27.35 4.95 -40.70
N SER A 23 26.77 5.94 -41.38
CA SER A 23 27.43 6.91 -42.27
C SER A 23 28.85 6.54 -42.70
N CYS A 24 29.00 6.13 -43.96
CA CYS A 24 30.25 5.86 -44.65
C CYS A 24 31.43 6.73 -44.20
N GLN A 25 32.41 6.12 -43.53
CA GLN A 25 33.82 6.11 -43.97
C GLN A 25 34.66 5.21 -43.08
N LYS A 26 35.43 4.34 -43.76
CA LYS A 26 36.42 3.36 -43.28
C LYS A 26 35.89 2.08 -42.65
N GLU A 27 36.20 0.99 -43.35
CA GLU A 27 36.28 -0.39 -42.84
C GLU A 27 36.85 -0.41 -41.42
N SER A 28 36.02 -0.64 -40.40
CA SER A 28 36.53 -1.03 -39.09
C SER A 28 36.40 -2.54 -38.92
N LYS A 29 37.53 -3.22 -39.13
CA LYS A 29 37.88 -4.48 -38.46
C LYS A 29 37.57 -4.33 -36.97
N ASN A 30 36.48 -4.89 -36.47
CA ASN A 30 36.31 -5.31 -35.08
C ASN A 30 34.91 -5.94 -34.94
N ASN A 31 34.74 -7.13 -35.52
CA ASN A 31 33.72 -8.02 -35.00
C ASN A 31 34.11 -8.35 -33.55
N PRO A 32 33.22 -8.12 -32.57
CA PRO A 32 33.49 -8.42 -31.17
C PRO A 32 33.88 -9.89 -31.04
N LYS A 33 35.09 -10.15 -30.55
CA LYS A 33 35.69 -11.50 -30.44
C LYS A 33 35.24 -12.23 -29.19
N SER A 34 34.50 -11.56 -28.31
CA SER A 34 33.98 -12.12 -27.07
C SER A 34 32.68 -11.47 -26.63
N LEU A 35 31.91 -12.18 -25.80
CA LEU A 35 30.71 -11.68 -25.13
C LEU A 35 30.98 -10.41 -24.31
N SER A 36 32.19 -10.27 -23.74
CA SER A 36 32.55 -9.11 -22.93
C SER A 36 32.77 -7.86 -23.79
N GLU A 37 33.36 -8.00 -24.98
CA GLU A 37 33.50 -6.90 -25.95
C GLU A 37 32.14 -6.47 -26.51
N LEU A 38 31.28 -7.43 -26.82
CA LEU A 38 29.92 -7.20 -27.29
C LEU A 38 29.09 -6.45 -26.24
N SER A 39 29.20 -6.86 -24.97
CA SER A 39 28.57 -6.19 -23.84
C SER A 39 29.07 -4.75 -23.65
N LYS A 40 30.38 -4.50 -23.79
CA LYS A 40 30.95 -3.15 -23.73
C LYS A 40 30.42 -2.25 -24.85
N ILE A 41 30.33 -2.77 -26.08
CA ILE A 41 29.78 -2.05 -27.24
C ILE A 41 28.30 -1.74 -27.01
N ILE A 42 27.50 -2.71 -26.58
CA ILE A 42 26.08 -2.48 -26.31
C ILE A 42 25.92 -1.45 -25.20
N ASN A 43 26.69 -1.53 -24.11
CA ASN A 43 26.60 -0.60 -23.00
C ASN A 43 26.95 0.84 -23.38
N SER A 44 27.87 1.04 -24.34
CA SER A 44 28.26 2.36 -24.82
C SER A 44 27.29 3.00 -25.81
N LEU A 45 26.30 2.25 -26.33
CA LEU A 45 25.25 2.81 -27.18
C LEU A 45 24.33 3.74 -26.39
N SER A 46 23.86 4.80 -27.06
CA SER A 46 22.73 5.60 -26.57
C SER A 46 21.46 4.75 -26.49
N ASN A 47 20.49 5.19 -25.69
CA ASN A 47 19.22 4.46 -25.53
C ASN A 47 18.50 4.27 -26.87
N ASP A 48 18.48 5.29 -27.75
CA ASP A 48 17.85 5.18 -29.06
C ASP A 48 18.51 4.13 -29.96
N LYS A 49 19.85 4.05 -29.93
CA LYS A 49 20.61 3.04 -30.67
C LYS A 49 20.39 1.63 -30.10
N LYS A 50 20.23 1.50 -28.78
CA LYS A 50 19.85 0.23 -28.14
C LYS A 50 18.44 -0.20 -28.57
N VAL A 51 17.49 0.72 -28.64
CA VAL A 51 16.11 0.45 -29.09
C VAL A 51 16.07 0.05 -30.57
N GLN A 52 16.80 0.75 -31.44
CA GLN A 52 16.92 0.38 -32.86
C GLN A 52 17.56 -1.00 -33.03
N LEU A 53 18.63 -1.29 -32.27
CA LEU A 53 19.27 -2.60 -32.25
C LEU A 53 18.26 -3.69 -31.88
N VAL A 54 17.56 -3.54 -30.75
CA VAL A 54 16.54 -4.52 -30.30
C VAL A 54 15.41 -4.68 -31.32
N SER A 55 14.96 -3.58 -31.94
CA SER A 55 13.89 -3.60 -32.95
C SER A 55 14.30 -4.31 -34.23
N SER A 56 15.59 -4.24 -34.59
CA SER A 56 16.17 -4.92 -35.76
C SER A 56 16.39 -6.42 -35.54
N LEU A 57 16.34 -6.91 -34.29
CA LEU A 57 16.49 -8.33 -33.98
C LEU A 57 15.29 -9.11 -34.53
N LYS A 58 15.58 -10.04 -35.44
CA LYS A 58 14.61 -11.02 -35.98
C LYS A 58 14.41 -12.18 -35.00
N ILE A 59 13.96 -11.86 -33.79
CA ILE A 59 13.67 -12.84 -32.72
C ILE A 59 12.17 -12.92 -32.46
N SER A 60 11.74 -13.97 -31.75
CA SER A 60 10.35 -14.19 -31.38
C SER A 60 9.81 -13.08 -30.45
N THR A 61 8.49 -12.93 -30.37
CA THR A 61 7.85 -12.00 -29.41
C THR A 61 8.17 -12.37 -27.97
N ASP A 62 8.28 -13.67 -27.66
CA ASP A 62 8.66 -14.16 -26.34
C ASP A 62 10.11 -13.75 -25.98
N ASP A 63 11.03 -13.79 -26.93
CA ASP A 63 12.41 -13.33 -26.71
C ASP A 63 12.49 -11.81 -26.59
N LYS A 64 11.65 -11.05 -27.32
CA LYS A 64 11.51 -9.59 -27.10
C LYS A 64 10.99 -9.29 -25.70
N ALA A 65 10.01 -10.04 -25.19
CA ALA A 65 9.49 -9.86 -23.85
C ALA A 65 10.56 -10.11 -22.77
N LYS A 66 11.37 -11.15 -22.94
CA LYS A 66 12.53 -11.42 -22.06
C LYS A 66 13.55 -10.28 -22.10
N LEU A 67 13.87 -9.74 -23.28
CA LEU A 67 14.78 -8.61 -23.40
C LEU A 67 14.22 -7.35 -22.72
N ILE A 68 12.94 -7.03 -22.91
CA ILE A 68 12.28 -5.90 -22.22
C ILE A 68 12.43 -6.05 -20.70
N GLN A 69 12.09 -7.22 -20.15
CA GLN A 69 12.22 -7.50 -18.72
C GLN A 69 13.67 -7.40 -18.23
N GLN A 70 14.63 -7.88 -19.01
CA GLN A 70 16.06 -7.81 -18.65
C GLN A 70 16.58 -6.37 -18.61
N PHE A 71 16.15 -5.53 -19.56
CA PHE A 71 16.61 -4.14 -19.63
C PHE A 71 15.79 -3.17 -18.78
N ASN A 72 14.55 -3.50 -18.46
CA ASN A 72 13.65 -2.67 -17.66
C ASN A 72 12.61 -3.53 -16.92
N LYS A 73 12.87 -3.89 -15.67
CA LYS A 73 11.91 -4.67 -14.87
C LYS A 73 10.63 -3.90 -14.53
N GLY A 74 10.66 -2.58 -14.65
CA GLY A 74 9.54 -1.69 -14.33
C GLY A 74 8.59 -1.47 -15.50
N ALA A 75 8.87 -2.06 -16.67
CA ALA A 75 8.05 -1.89 -17.86
C ALA A 75 6.59 -2.32 -17.64
N GLY A 76 6.34 -3.34 -16.82
CA GLY A 76 4.99 -3.84 -16.52
C GLY A 76 4.10 -2.90 -15.72
N ILE A 77 4.68 -1.92 -15.01
CA ILE A 77 3.95 -1.04 -14.07
C ILE A 77 3.99 0.44 -14.46
N ALA A 78 4.82 0.80 -15.44
CA ALA A 78 5.05 2.19 -15.82
C ALA A 78 3.76 2.92 -16.26
N SER A 79 2.90 2.27 -17.03
CA SER A 79 1.61 2.84 -17.45
C SER A 79 0.65 3.00 -16.27
N SER A 80 0.57 2.01 -15.37
CA SER A 80 -0.27 2.06 -14.17
C SER A 80 0.08 3.24 -13.27
N ILE A 81 1.38 3.50 -13.09
CA ILE A 81 1.90 4.65 -12.34
C ILE A 81 1.40 5.97 -12.94
N ILE A 82 1.54 6.15 -14.26
CA ILE A 82 1.09 7.38 -14.92
C ILE A 82 -0.43 7.51 -14.89
N TRP A 83 -1.17 6.42 -15.11
CA TRP A 83 -2.62 6.40 -14.99
C TRP A 83 -3.05 6.84 -13.58
N TYR A 84 -2.45 6.28 -12.53
CA TYR A 84 -2.80 6.61 -11.15
C TYR A 84 -2.53 8.10 -10.84
N MET A 85 -1.38 8.62 -11.27
CA MET A 85 -0.98 9.99 -10.97
C MET A 85 -1.69 11.08 -11.80
N LYS A 86 -2.09 10.77 -13.04
CA LYS A 86 -2.45 11.78 -14.05
C LYS A 86 -3.86 11.63 -14.61
N SER A 87 -4.49 10.46 -14.49
CA SER A 87 -5.78 10.22 -15.14
C SER A 87 -6.92 10.97 -14.43
N ALA A 88 -7.91 11.40 -15.21
CA ALA A 88 -9.14 11.96 -14.65
C ALA A 88 -9.99 10.86 -13.99
N GLU A 89 -9.86 9.63 -14.49
CA GLU A 89 -10.53 8.42 -14.02
C GLU A 89 -10.12 8.11 -12.58
N GLN A 90 -8.82 8.03 -12.28
CA GLN A 90 -8.34 7.80 -10.91
C GLN A 90 -8.85 8.89 -9.99
N ARG A 91 -8.69 10.17 -10.38
CA ARG A 91 -9.12 11.31 -9.56
C ARG A 91 -10.61 11.23 -9.23
N THR A 92 -11.43 10.96 -10.23
CA THR A 92 -12.88 10.88 -10.08
C THR A 92 -13.28 9.68 -9.23
N ALA A 93 -12.62 8.54 -9.43
CA ALA A 93 -12.87 7.32 -8.67
C ALA A 93 -12.51 7.49 -7.18
N SER A 94 -11.39 8.17 -6.85
CA SER A 94 -11.07 8.53 -5.46
C SER A 94 -12.10 9.47 -4.84
N LEU A 95 -12.57 10.48 -5.57
CA LEU A 95 -13.61 11.39 -5.10
C LEU A 95 -14.93 10.64 -4.82
N GLN A 96 -15.32 9.70 -5.69
CA GLN A 96 -16.48 8.84 -5.49
C GLN A 96 -16.32 7.96 -4.25
N ALA A 97 -15.16 7.32 -4.08
CA ALA A 97 -14.88 6.47 -2.93
C ALA A 97 -14.93 7.24 -1.60
N TYR A 98 -14.39 8.47 -1.55
CA TYR A 98 -14.47 9.30 -0.34
C TYR A 98 -15.84 9.94 -0.12
N THR A 99 -16.62 10.16 -1.18
CA THR A 99 -18.04 10.54 -1.06
C THR A 99 -18.84 9.40 -0.42
N LEU A 100 -18.62 8.17 -0.90
CA LEU A 100 -19.19 6.96 -0.30
C LEU A 100 -18.76 6.79 1.15
N ALA A 101 -17.46 6.95 1.46
CA ALA A 101 -16.93 6.87 2.81
C ALA A 101 -17.62 7.86 3.76
N THR A 102 -17.79 9.11 3.32
CA THR A 102 -18.48 10.16 4.08
C THR A 102 -19.92 9.76 4.40
N GLN A 103 -20.68 9.34 3.38
CA GLN A 103 -22.08 8.92 3.55
C GLN A 103 -22.20 7.68 4.44
N ALA A 104 -21.31 6.70 4.26
CA ALA A 104 -21.29 5.48 5.07
C ALA A 104 -20.94 5.79 6.53
N PHE A 105 -20.01 6.70 6.79
CA PHE A 105 -19.68 7.12 8.16
C PHE A 105 -20.88 7.77 8.84
N ASP A 106 -21.61 8.65 8.15
CA ASP A 106 -22.82 9.28 8.69
C ASP A 106 -23.93 8.26 8.98
N ASN A 107 -24.08 7.25 8.14
CA ASN A 107 -25.02 6.16 8.36
C ASN A 107 -24.60 5.27 9.54
N LEU A 108 -23.32 4.93 9.64
CA LEU A 108 -22.78 4.19 10.78
C LEU A 108 -22.98 4.95 12.07
N LYS A 109 -22.77 6.27 12.09
CA LYS A 109 -23.03 7.11 13.27
C LYS A 109 -24.49 7.06 13.73
N LYS A 110 -25.45 7.02 12.79
CA LYS A 110 -26.88 6.85 13.11
C LYS A 110 -27.21 5.45 13.62
N LYS A 111 -26.51 4.42 13.13
CA LYS A 111 -26.75 3.02 13.49
C LYS A 111 -26.05 2.59 14.78
N ASN A 112 -24.85 3.12 15.03
CA ASN A 112 -23.99 2.79 16.16
C ASN A 112 -24.19 3.79 17.32
N THR A 113 -25.42 4.00 17.76
CA THR A 113 -25.71 4.91 18.88
C THR A 113 -25.39 4.28 20.23
N GLU A 114 -25.66 2.99 20.39
CA GLU A 114 -25.41 2.26 21.63
C GLU A 114 -23.93 1.84 21.75
N GLY A 115 -23.33 2.13 22.90
CA GLY A 115 -21.93 1.76 23.16
C GLY A 115 -20.87 2.66 22.49
N PHE A 116 -21.26 3.80 21.91
CA PHE A 116 -20.34 4.79 21.34
C PHE A 116 -20.51 6.18 21.96
N ASP A 117 -19.40 6.90 22.12
CA ASP A 117 -19.36 8.24 22.69
C ASP A 117 -18.77 9.27 21.72
N TYR A 118 -19.61 9.73 20.79
CA TYR A 118 -19.25 10.75 19.80
C TYR A 118 -18.96 12.12 20.43
N SER A 119 -19.34 12.35 21.69
CA SER A 119 -19.20 13.66 22.35
C SER A 119 -17.79 13.94 22.87
N LYS A 120 -16.94 12.92 22.94
CA LYS A 120 -15.60 13.01 23.55
C LYS A 120 -14.51 13.40 22.58
N VAL A 121 -14.83 13.54 21.30
CA VAL A 121 -13.93 14.15 20.32
C VAL A 121 -14.37 15.60 20.16
N ASN A 122 -13.58 16.51 20.71
CA ASN A 122 -13.86 17.94 20.60
C ASN A 122 -13.40 18.45 19.24
N LYS A 123 -14.32 18.79 18.34
CA LYS A 123 -13.99 19.33 17.02
C LYS A 123 -13.23 20.66 17.06
N GLU A 124 -13.40 21.49 18.09
CA GLU A 124 -12.74 22.79 18.14
C GLU A 124 -11.26 22.66 18.49
N THR A 125 -10.93 21.73 19.39
CA THR A 125 -9.56 21.53 19.91
C THR A 125 -8.86 20.28 19.36
N GLY A 126 -9.61 19.37 18.75
CA GLY A 126 -9.15 18.02 18.37
C GLY A 126 -8.86 17.10 19.56
N VAL A 127 -9.19 17.51 20.80
CA VAL A 127 -8.93 16.72 22.00
C VAL A 127 -9.90 15.55 22.10
N VAL A 128 -9.35 14.36 22.35
CA VAL A 128 -10.11 13.14 22.60
C VAL A 128 -10.06 12.83 24.09
N SER A 129 -11.19 12.94 24.79
CA SER A 129 -11.30 12.60 26.22
C SER A 129 -11.66 11.13 26.44
N ASN A 130 -11.54 10.65 27.67
CA ASN A 130 -11.99 9.31 28.03
C ASN A 130 -13.50 9.16 27.76
N PRO A 131 -13.93 8.09 27.09
CA PRO A 131 -15.35 7.77 26.96
C PRO A 131 -15.97 7.41 28.31
N GLU A 132 -17.30 7.48 28.39
CA GLU A 132 -18.04 6.86 29.49
C GLU A 132 -17.70 5.36 29.60
N SER A 133 -17.79 4.79 30.80
CA SER A 133 -17.25 3.46 31.11
C SER A 133 -17.78 2.29 30.26
N THR A 134 -18.96 2.42 29.66
CA THR A 134 -19.59 1.40 28.80
C THR A 134 -19.53 1.75 27.31
N LYS A 135 -18.88 2.86 26.95
CA LYS A 135 -18.83 3.38 25.59
C LYS A 135 -17.41 3.41 25.05
N ALA A 136 -17.30 3.51 23.72
CA ALA A 136 -16.04 3.63 23.01
C ALA A 136 -16.07 4.81 22.02
N ILE A 137 -14.89 5.31 21.66
CA ILE A 137 -14.73 6.25 20.57
C ILE A 137 -14.87 5.51 19.23
N PRO A 138 -15.64 6.03 18.26
CA PRO A 138 -15.73 5.44 16.94
C PRO A 138 -14.43 5.68 16.16
N VAL A 139 -13.83 4.59 15.68
CA VAL A 139 -12.54 4.60 14.99
C VAL A 139 -12.71 4.28 13.51
N VAL A 140 -12.11 5.11 12.68
CA VAL A 140 -11.86 4.83 11.26
C VAL A 140 -10.40 4.49 11.07
N PHE A 141 -10.10 3.33 10.53
CA PHE A 141 -8.75 2.97 10.09
C PHE A 141 -8.55 3.31 8.62
N MET A 142 -7.42 3.93 8.31
CA MET A 142 -7.02 4.24 6.93
C MET A 142 -5.60 3.77 6.68
N ASP A 143 -5.33 3.14 5.53
CA ASP A 143 -3.95 3.07 5.06
C ASP A 143 -3.41 4.47 4.68
N LEU A 144 -2.09 4.60 4.47
CA LEU A 144 -1.44 5.84 4.04
C LEU A 144 -1.08 5.85 2.55
N ASP A 145 -0.43 4.80 2.04
CA ASP A 145 0.12 4.78 0.68
C ASP A 145 -1.02 4.52 -0.30
N GLU A 146 -1.17 5.34 -1.35
CA GLU A 146 -2.25 5.26 -2.35
C GLU A 146 -3.70 5.39 -1.80
N THR A 147 -3.85 5.50 -0.47
CA THR A 147 -5.09 5.71 0.27
C THR A 147 -5.22 7.17 0.70
N VAL A 148 -4.31 7.66 1.57
CA VAL A 148 -4.30 9.08 2.00
C VAL A 148 -3.38 9.90 1.13
N PHE A 149 -2.22 9.34 0.79
CA PHE A 149 -1.17 10.02 0.04
C PHE A 149 -0.74 9.23 -1.19
N ILE A 150 -0.58 9.94 -2.29
CA ILE A 150 0.05 9.42 -3.51
C ILE A 150 1.55 9.20 -3.20
N ASN A 151 2.11 8.09 -3.67
CA ASN A 151 3.51 7.68 -3.46
C ASN A 151 4.36 7.97 -4.72
N GLU A 152 4.08 9.08 -5.41
CA GLU A 152 4.51 9.27 -6.79
C GLU A 152 6.04 9.23 -6.99
N TYR A 153 6.77 9.80 -6.05
CA TYR A 153 8.21 9.97 -6.18
C TYR A 153 8.95 8.66 -6.02
N ALA A 154 8.60 7.86 -5.01
CA ALA A 154 9.25 6.57 -4.77
C ALA A 154 9.01 5.57 -5.92
N GLU A 155 7.79 5.61 -6.46
CA GLU A 155 7.34 4.69 -7.53
C GLU A 155 7.96 5.07 -8.88
N ALA A 156 7.94 6.36 -9.22
CA ALA A 156 8.64 6.86 -10.39
C ALA A 156 10.16 6.64 -10.29
N TYR A 157 10.75 6.80 -9.11
CA TYR A 157 12.16 6.50 -8.88
C TYR A 157 12.46 5.02 -9.12
N GLY A 158 11.62 4.12 -8.59
CA GLY A 158 11.74 2.68 -8.79
C GLY A 158 11.89 2.32 -10.28
N VAL A 159 11.00 2.86 -11.11
CA VAL A 159 11.02 2.62 -12.56
C VAL A 159 12.18 3.34 -13.27
N VAL A 160 12.35 4.64 -13.03
CA VAL A 160 13.25 5.50 -13.84
C VAL A 160 14.71 5.41 -13.40
N LYS A 161 14.97 5.22 -12.11
CA LYS A 161 16.32 5.30 -11.51
C LYS A 161 16.79 3.97 -10.94
N ASN A 162 15.89 3.05 -10.59
CA ASN A 162 16.24 1.79 -9.96
C ASN A 162 15.86 0.55 -10.78
N ASN A 163 15.79 0.69 -12.11
CA ASN A 163 15.53 -0.40 -13.06
C ASN A 163 14.28 -1.24 -12.73
N GLY A 164 13.21 -0.58 -12.25
CA GLY A 164 11.96 -1.23 -11.85
C GLY A 164 12.00 -1.93 -10.49
N VAL A 165 13.02 -1.72 -9.68
CA VAL A 165 13.15 -2.35 -8.36
C VAL A 165 12.75 -1.35 -7.27
N PHE A 166 11.94 -1.78 -6.31
CA PHE A 166 11.59 -0.97 -5.15
C PHE A 166 12.83 -0.71 -4.26
N SER A 167 12.96 0.52 -3.74
CA SER A 167 13.99 0.90 -2.77
C SER A 167 13.35 1.40 -1.48
N SER A 168 13.48 0.63 -0.39
CA SER A 168 12.96 1.02 0.91
C SER A 168 13.65 2.28 1.46
N SER A 169 14.95 2.44 1.20
CA SER A 169 15.70 3.62 1.65
C SER A 169 15.28 4.89 0.91
N GLU A 170 15.01 4.81 -0.40
CA GLU A 170 14.54 5.99 -1.14
C GLU A 170 13.09 6.32 -0.79
N LYS A 171 12.24 5.31 -0.54
CA LYS A 171 10.88 5.54 -0.02
C LYS A 171 10.93 6.25 1.34
N GLU A 172 11.74 5.76 2.28
CA GLU A 172 11.91 6.38 3.60
C GLU A 172 12.36 7.84 3.50
N LYS A 173 13.36 8.12 2.67
CA LYS A 173 13.83 9.48 2.40
C LYS A 173 12.70 10.36 1.84
N THR A 174 11.97 9.85 0.85
CA THR A 174 10.84 10.57 0.23
C THR A 174 9.73 10.88 1.24
N ASP A 175 9.34 9.90 2.06
CA ASP A 175 8.30 10.07 3.07
C ASP A 175 8.72 11.12 4.11
N ALA A 176 9.99 11.12 4.53
CA ALA A 176 10.55 12.08 5.47
C ALA A 176 10.62 13.53 4.93
N GLU A 177 10.69 13.74 3.61
CA GLU A 177 10.70 15.09 3.05
C GLU A 177 9.37 15.85 3.27
N GLY A 178 8.28 15.11 3.44
CA GLY A 178 6.93 15.67 3.61
C GLY A 178 6.50 16.53 2.43
N LYS A 179 6.52 15.93 1.22
CA LYS A 179 6.07 16.55 -0.04
C LYS A 179 5.08 15.70 -0.85
N ARG A 180 4.46 14.69 -0.24
CA ARG A 180 3.49 13.82 -0.93
C ARG A 180 2.17 14.54 -1.11
N LYS A 181 1.50 14.25 -2.22
CA LYS A 181 0.18 14.81 -2.50
C LYS A 181 -0.90 13.95 -1.86
N ALA A 182 -1.94 14.59 -1.34
CA ALA A 182 -3.10 13.87 -0.86
C ALA A 182 -3.89 13.24 -2.01
N VAL A 183 -4.41 12.04 -1.79
CA VAL A 183 -5.41 11.42 -2.65
C VAL A 183 -6.69 12.29 -2.62
N PRO A 184 -7.30 12.60 -3.79
CA PRO A 184 -8.47 13.46 -3.85
C PRO A 184 -9.62 12.96 -2.96
N GLY A 185 -10.03 13.80 -2.00
CA GLY A 185 -11.12 13.51 -1.05
C GLY A 185 -10.66 13.05 0.34
N ALA A 186 -9.45 12.50 0.47
CA ALA A 186 -8.98 11.89 1.72
C ALA A 186 -8.96 12.87 2.90
N ILE A 187 -8.35 14.05 2.73
CA ILE A 187 -8.23 15.05 3.81
C ILE A 187 -9.59 15.57 4.27
N LYS A 188 -10.50 15.83 3.32
CA LYS A 188 -11.87 16.28 3.64
C LYS A 188 -12.62 15.22 4.43
N PHE A 189 -12.47 13.94 4.07
CA PHE A 189 -13.07 12.84 4.79
C PHE A 189 -12.48 12.70 6.21
N ILE A 190 -11.14 12.77 6.36
CA ILE A 190 -10.49 12.71 7.69
C ILE A 190 -11.04 13.83 8.59
N GLN A 191 -11.11 15.06 8.07
CA GLN A 191 -11.70 16.18 8.79
C GLN A 191 -13.16 15.91 9.16
N HIS A 192 -13.97 15.40 8.23
CA HIS A 192 -15.38 15.07 8.48
C HIS A 192 -15.55 14.08 9.64
N VAL A 193 -14.69 13.06 9.73
CA VAL A 193 -14.71 12.08 10.83
C VAL A 193 -14.50 12.77 12.19
N PHE A 194 -13.47 13.62 12.31
CA PHE A 194 -13.20 14.39 13.52
C PHE A 194 -14.31 15.38 13.87
N ASP A 195 -14.79 16.13 12.88
CA ASP A 195 -15.86 17.12 13.05
C ASP A 195 -17.18 16.47 13.50
N ASN A 196 -17.33 15.16 13.30
CA ASN A 196 -18.51 14.37 13.64
C ASN A 196 -18.33 13.38 14.79
N GLY A 197 -17.27 13.51 15.59
CA GLY A 197 -17.14 12.76 16.84
C GLY A 197 -16.39 11.43 16.74
N GLY A 198 -15.81 11.11 15.58
CA GLY A 198 -14.94 9.95 15.40
C GLY A 198 -13.47 10.35 15.37
N ILE A 199 -12.59 9.34 15.33
CA ILE A 199 -11.15 9.55 15.11
C ILE A 199 -10.64 8.72 13.94
N VAL A 200 -9.55 9.17 13.33
CA VAL A 200 -8.83 8.43 12.30
C VAL A 200 -7.52 7.90 12.86
N LEU A 201 -7.27 6.61 12.64
CA LEU A 201 -5.98 5.96 12.88
C LEU A 201 -5.39 5.50 11.54
N PHE A 202 -4.13 5.82 11.30
CA PHE A 202 -3.38 5.42 10.11
C PHE A 202 -2.69 4.08 10.34
N ASN A 203 -3.04 3.06 9.55
CA ASN A 203 -2.51 1.70 9.66
C ASN A 203 -1.74 1.30 8.41
N SER A 204 -0.45 1.62 8.40
CA SER A 204 0.41 1.46 7.23
C SER A 204 1.60 0.52 7.48
N ASN A 205 2.26 0.10 6.40
CA ASN A 205 3.50 -0.68 6.43
C ASN A 205 4.77 0.19 6.37
N ILE A 206 4.61 1.53 6.33
CA ILE A 206 5.68 2.49 6.57
C ILE A 206 6.31 2.21 7.95
N ASP A 207 7.63 2.35 8.09
CA ASP A 207 8.27 2.24 9.41
C ASP A 207 7.85 3.37 10.33
N GLN A 208 7.48 3.06 11.58
CA GLN A 208 7.19 4.05 12.62
C GLN A 208 8.46 4.74 13.13
N LYS A 209 9.24 5.34 12.23
CA LYS A 209 10.43 6.14 12.54
C LYS A 209 10.01 7.61 12.71
N GLN A 210 10.56 8.30 13.71
CA GLN A 210 10.16 9.68 14.02
C GLN A 210 10.22 10.59 12.79
N HIS A 211 11.37 10.64 12.11
CA HIS A 211 11.56 11.54 10.97
C HIS A 211 10.63 11.24 9.78
N VAL A 212 10.20 9.98 9.63
CA VAL A 212 9.22 9.57 8.61
C VAL A 212 7.82 10.06 9.00
N ILE A 213 7.40 9.80 10.24
CA ILE A 213 6.09 10.24 10.72
C ILE A 213 5.98 11.76 10.74
N GLU A 214 7.04 12.50 11.10
CA GLU A 214 7.04 13.97 10.97
C GLU A 214 6.89 14.44 9.52
N GLY A 215 7.49 13.75 8.55
CA GLY A 215 7.26 13.98 7.12
C GLY A 215 5.80 13.76 6.72
N ILE A 216 5.17 12.70 7.23
CA ILE A 216 3.75 12.43 7.00
C ILE A 216 2.84 13.48 7.67
N LYS A 217 3.13 13.91 8.91
CA LYS A 217 2.40 15.00 9.56
C LYS A 217 2.48 16.29 8.74
N LYS A 218 3.66 16.62 8.22
CA LYS A 218 3.85 17.76 7.31
C LYS A 218 3.03 17.62 6.03
N ASN A 219 2.90 16.41 5.46
CA ASN A 219 1.99 16.18 4.33
C ASN A 219 0.53 16.43 4.71
N LEU A 220 0.08 15.97 5.88
CA LEU A 220 -1.30 16.18 6.36
C LEU A 220 -1.59 17.67 6.55
N GLU A 221 -0.70 18.40 7.23
CA GLU A 221 -0.81 19.85 7.43
C GLU A 221 -0.79 20.59 6.07
N GLY A 222 0.17 20.27 5.20
CA GLY A 222 0.31 20.90 3.88
C GLY A 222 -0.85 20.60 2.93
N ALA A 223 -1.53 19.48 3.11
CA ALA A 223 -2.75 19.13 2.37
C ALA A 223 -4.03 19.74 2.97
N GLY A 224 -3.93 20.46 4.09
CA GLY A 224 -5.01 21.23 4.70
C GLY A 224 -5.72 20.58 5.88
N LEU A 225 -5.21 19.46 6.43
CA LEU A 225 -5.76 18.92 7.67
C LEU A 225 -5.39 19.85 8.84
N PRO A 226 -6.35 20.33 9.65
CA PRO A 226 -6.04 21.19 10.78
C PRO A 226 -5.06 20.53 11.76
N LYS A 227 -4.00 21.25 12.13
CA LYS A 227 -2.96 20.76 13.06
C LYS A 227 -3.50 20.23 14.39
N LYS A 228 -4.63 20.77 14.86
CA LYS A 228 -5.34 20.30 16.05
C LYS A 228 -5.77 18.83 16.00
N TYR A 229 -5.88 18.23 14.82
CA TYR A 229 -6.23 16.83 14.64
C TYR A 229 -5.03 15.90 14.51
N ILE A 230 -3.80 16.42 14.35
CA ILE A 230 -2.63 15.64 13.97
C ILE A 230 -1.79 15.31 15.21
N HIS A 231 -1.82 14.05 15.65
CA HIS A 231 -1.13 13.58 16.86
C HIS A 231 -0.44 12.24 16.65
N ASP A 232 0.58 11.93 17.47
CA ASP A 232 1.33 10.66 17.35
C ASP A 232 0.45 9.42 17.52
N TRP A 233 -0.57 9.49 18.37
CA TRP A 233 -1.48 8.36 18.62
C TRP A 233 -2.27 7.92 17.39
N MET A 234 -2.32 8.75 16.35
CA MET A 234 -2.94 8.40 15.07
C MET A 234 -2.13 7.37 14.28
N PHE A 235 -0.82 7.26 14.51
CA PHE A 235 0.07 6.49 13.64
C PHE A 235 0.29 5.08 14.19
N TRP A 236 -0.35 4.12 13.55
CA TRP A 236 -0.26 2.69 13.85
C TRP A 236 0.50 2.02 12.73
N CYS A 237 1.76 2.40 12.48
CA CYS A 237 2.56 1.90 11.35
C CYS A 237 3.43 0.69 11.74
N ARG A 238 4.31 0.22 10.83
CA ARG A 238 5.16 -0.95 11.07
C ARG A 238 6.04 -0.70 12.30
N GLY A 239 6.08 -1.68 13.19
CA GLY A 239 6.79 -1.64 14.45
C GLY A 239 5.93 -1.27 15.66
N VAL A 240 4.69 -0.83 15.46
CA VAL A 240 3.70 -0.71 16.54
C VAL A 240 3.24 -2.11 16.96
N VAL A 241 3.60 -2.50 18.19
CA VAL A 241 3.28 -3.79 18.78
C VAL A 241 2.28 -3.57 19.92
N PRO A 242 0.97 -3.82 19.70
CA PRO A 242 -0.06 -3.41 20.65
C PRO A 242 -0.27 -4.38 21.82
N THR A 243 0.28 -5.58 21.75
CA THR A 243 0.15 -6.61 22.79
C THR A 243 1.50 -7.19 23.17
N ASP A 244 1.69 -7.56 24.43
CA ASP A 244 2.84 -8.34 24.87
C ASP A 244 2.77 -9.82 24.42
N ALA A 245 3.73 -10.63 24.87
CA ALA A 245 3.84 -12.04 24.52
C ALA A 245 2.64 -12.87 25.03
N GLU A 246 1.99 -12.42 26.09
CA GLU A 246 0.80 -13.03 26.69
C GLU A 246 -0.51 -12.51 26.06
N GLY A 247 -0.42 -11.59 25.07
CA GLY A 247 -1.57 -11.01 24.40
C GLY A 247 -2.25 -9.88 25.19
N LYS A 248 -1.61 -9.33 26.21
CA LYS A 248 -2.15 -8.23 27.03
C LYS A 248 -1.73 -6.86 26.50
N PHE A 249 -2.58 -5.87 26.73
CA PHE A 249 -2.35 -4.47 26.36
C PHE A 249 -1.53 -3.72 27.42
N SER A 250 -0.34 -4.24 27.76
CA SER A 250 0.52 -3.72 28.82
C SER A 250 1.13 -2.35 28.47
N ASP A 251 1.43 -2.11 27.20
CA ASP A 251 1.85 -0.80 26.69
C ASP A 251 0.63 0.02 26.25
N LYS A 252 0.41 1.16 26.92
CA LYS A 252 -0.72 2.07 26.62
C LYS A 252 -0.40 3.09 25.53
N THR A 253 0.83 3.14 25.05
CA THR A 253 1.34 4.04 23.99
C THR A 253 2.24 3.34 22.98
N PRO A 254 1.79 2.24 22.34
CA PRO A 254 2.65 1.42 21.48
C PRO A 254 3.24 2.17 20.28
N TRP A 255 2.62 3.26 19.84
CA TRP A 255 3.15 4.15 18.80
C TRP A 255 4.40 4.93 19.24
N LEU A 256 4.51 5.32 20.51
CA LEU A 256 5.72 5.97 21.07
C LEU A 256 6.82 4.95 21.33
N THR A 257 6.47 3.78 21.86
CA THR A 257 7.43 2.68 22.07
C THR A 257 8.09 2.25 20.76
N ALA A 258 7.32 2.24 19.67
CA ALA A 258 7.86 1.99 18.34
C ALA A 258 8.91 3.04 17.91
N PHE A 259 8.69 4.33 18.18
CA PHE A 259 9.71 5.37 17.93
C PHE A 259 11.01 5.08 18.66
N GLU A 260 10.93 4.75 19.96
CA GLU A 260 12.11 4.44 20.77
C GLU A 260 12.82 3.15 20.31
N ALA A 261 12.06 2.13 19.90
CA ALA A 261 12.64 0.91 19.36
C ALA A 261 13.46 1.18 18.08
N TYR A 262 12.91 1.97 17.14
CA TYR A 262 13.64 2.35 15.92
C TYR A 262 14.85 3.22 16.20
N LYS A 263 14.76 4.17 17.15
CA LYS A 263 15.90 5.01 17.58
C LYS A 263 17.06 4.17 18.13
N GLN A 264 16.75 3.04 18.75
CA GLN A 264 17.73 2.09 19.28
C GLN A 264 18.19 1.04 18.26
N ASN A 265 17.80 1.18 16.98
CA ASN A 265 18.04 0.20 15.91
C ASN A 265 17.58 -1.23 16.28
N LYS A 266 16.54 -1.35 17.11
CA LYS A 266 15.97 -2.66 17.47
C LYS A 266 15.09 -3.15 16.33
N THR A 267 15.22 -4.44 16.00
CA THR A 267 14.26 -5.11 15.13
C THR A 267 12.90 -5.10 15.82
N THR A 268 11.91 -4.48 15.19
CA THR A 268 10.54 -4.47 15.68
C THR A 268 9.79 -5.71 15.19
N GLN A 269 8.87 -6.22 16.02
CA GLN A 269 8.00 -7.31 15.59
C GLN A 269 7.09 -6.83 14.45
N LYS A 270 6.96 -7.66 13.41
CA LYS A 270 6.01 -7.41 12.33
C LYS A 270 4.61 -7.84 12.78
N VAL A 271 3.80 -6.87 13.16
CA VAL A 271 2.38 -7.07 13.46
C VAL A 271 1.57 -6.71 12.21
N SER A 272 0.63 -7.58 11.85
CA SER A 272 -0.26 -7.38 10.70
C SER A 272 -1.14 -6.15 10.89
N LYS A 273 -1.70 -5.64 9.78
CA LYS A 273 -2.66 -4.54 9.85
C LYS A 273 -3.91 -4.96 10.60
N ASN A 274 -4.42 -6.17 10.33
CA ASN A 274 -5.61 -6.71 10.97
C ASN A 274 -5.43 -6.88 12.49
N LYS A 275 -4.28 -7.38 12.97
CA LYS A 275 -4.00 -7.46 14.42
C LYS A 275 -3.98 -6.09 15.09
N ARG A 276 -3.41 -5.06 14.44
CA ARG A 276 -3.46 -3.67 14.96
C ARG A 276 -4.90 -3.15 15.08
N MET A 277 -5.74 -3.41 14.09
CA MET A 277 -7.16 -3.01 14.12
C MET A 277 -7.97 -3.75 15.19
N ASN A 278 -7.74 -5.06 15.31
CA ASN A 278 -8.37 -5.87 16.35
C ASN A 278 -7.93 -5.41 17.74
N ALA A 279 -6.64 -5.10 17.93
CA ALA A 279 -6.12 -4.62 19.21
C ALA A 279 -6.80 -3.32 19.67
N VAL A 280 -7.05 -2.37 18.77
CA VAL A 280 -7.79 -1.15 19.13
C VAL A 280 -9.19 -1.46 19.65
N THR A 281 -9.86 -2.44 19.04
CA THR A 281 -11.20 -2.88 19.44
C THR A 281 -11.19 -3.69 20.73
N ASP A 282 -10.18 -4.53 20.92
CA ASP A 282 -10.10 -5.50 22.02
C ASP A 282 -9.53 -4.88 23.32
N ASN A 283 -8.81 -3.73 23.23
CA ASN A 283 -8.29 -3.03 24.40
C ASN A 283 -9.38 -2.22 25.14
N ILE A 284 -10.10 -2.90 26.02
CA ILE A 284 -11.13 -2.31 26.89
C ILE A 284 -10.57 -1.45 28.03
N ASP A 285 -9.28 -1.56 28.34
CA ASP A 285 -8.61 -0.72 29.35
C ASP A 285 -8.26 0.69 28.82
N GLY A 286 -8.31 0.85 27.49
CA GLY A 286 -8.03 2.09 26.79
C GLY A 286 -6.55 2.35 26.50
N TRP A 287 -6.32 3.36 25.66
CA TRP A 287 -5.02 3.87 25.25
C TRP A 287 -4.73 5.22 25.92
N ASP A 288 -3.46 5.55 26.15
CA ASP A 288 -3.06 6.80 26.80
C ASP A 288 -2.72 7.89 25.76
N PHE A 289 -3.73 8.61 25.28
CA PHE A 289 -3.54 9.69 24.31
C PHE A 289 -2.93 10.96 24.95
N SER A 290 -3.00 11.09 26.27
CA SER A 290 -2.46 12.24 27.01
C SER A 290 -0.94 12.40 26.83
N LYS A 291 -0.24 11.33 26.44
CA LYS A 291 1.20 11.34 26.14
C LYS A 291 1.55 11.96 24.80
N SER A 292 0.59 12.04 23.88
CA SER A 292 0.78 12.59 22.54
C SER A 292 0.01 13.89 22.31
N GLN A 293 -0.94 14.22 23.20
CA GLN A 293 -1.75 15.42 23.11
C GLN A 293 -2.10 15.92 24.51
N GLN A 294 -1.77 17.18 24.80
CA GLN A 294 -2.14 17.81 26.06
C GLN A 294 -3.68 17.86 26.21
N GLY A 295 -4.18 17.46 27.38
CA GLY A 295 -5.60 17.46 27.72
C GLY A 295 -6.39 16.26 27.18
N ALA A 296 -5.76 15.38 26.40
CA ALA A 296 -6.39 14.13 25.96
C ALA A 296 -6.53 13.13 27.11
N GLY A 297 -7.44 12.17 26.91
CA GLY A 297 -7.70 11.09 27.84
C GLY A 297 -6.53 10.11 27.95
N ASN A 298 -6.39 9.49 29.12
CA ASN A 298 -5.40 8.44 29.40
C ASN A 298 -5.97 7.01 29.36
N LYS A 299 -7.26 6.87 29.07
CA LYS A 299 -8.02 5.61 28.97
C LYS A 299 -9.01 5.68 27.81
N VAL A 300 -8.51 6.03 26.63
CA VAL A 300 -9.34 6.15 25.42
C VAL A 300 -9.60 4.76 24.85
N VAL A 301 -10.82 4.24 25.04
CA VAL A 301 -11.28 2.99 24.45
C VAL A 301 -11.84 3.27 23.06
N GLY A 302 -11.45 2.48 22.05
CA GLY A 302 -11.88 2.65 20.67
C GLY A 302 -12.60 1.41 20.12
N LYS A 303 -13.52 1.61 19.17
CA LYS A 303 -14.12 0.51 18.39
C LYS A 303 -14.07 0.86 16.91
N VAL A 304 -13.54 -0.05 16.11
CA VAL A 304 -13.40 0.15 14.67
C VAL A 304 -14.77 0.03 14.00
N ILE A 305 -15.23 1.12 13.38
CA ILE A 305 -16.48 1.17 12.62
C ILE A 305 -16.24 1.22 11.11
N MET A 306 -15.05 1.62 10.67
CA MET A 306 -14.73 1.71 9.25
C MET A 306 -13.26 1.42 8.98
N LYS A 307 -13.00 0.77 7.85
CA LYS A 307 -11.65 0.52 7.33
C LYS A 307 -11.57 1.06 5.90
N ILE A 308 -10.46 1.70 5.55
CA ILE A 308 -10.24 2.27 4.22
C ILE A 308 -8.83 1.91 3.76
N GLY A 309 -8.71 1.40 2.54
CA GLY A 309 -7.43 0.99 1.95
C GLY A 309 -7.51 0.87 0.45
N ASP A 310 -6.36 0.88 -0.21
CA ASP A 310 -6.17 0.82 -1.67
C ASP A 310 -5.77 -0.59 -2.14
N ASP A 311 -5.38 -1.47 -1.21
CA ASP A 311 -5.18 -2.90 -1.43
C ASP A 311 -6.16 -3.68 -0.54
N TYR A 312 -6.69 -4.79 -1.06
CA TYR A 312 -7.48 -5.70 -0.24
C TYR A 312 -6.70 -6.18 1.00
N SER A 313 -5.36 -6.23 0.93
CA SER A 313 -4.40 -6.43 2.03
C SER A 313 -4.40 -5.38 3.15
N ASP A 314 -5.26 -4.37 3.10
CA ASP A 314 -5.38 -3.38 4.16
C ASP A 314 -6.43 -3.74 5.21
N PHE A 315 -7.33 -4.68 4.90
CA PHE A 315 -8.51 -4.97 5.70
C PHE A 315 -8.35 -6.17 6.65
N PHE A 316 -7.91 -7.31 6.12
CA PHE A 316 -7.86 -8.60 6.85
C PHE A 316 -6.62 -9.41 6.46
N ASP A 317 -5.45 -8.76 6.45
CA ASP A 317 -4.25 -9.31 5.82
C ASP A 317 -3.78 -10.66 6.35
N ASP A 318 -4.01 -10.96 7.62
CA ASP A 318 -3.75 -12.29 8.20
C ASP A 318 -4.51 -13.41 7.49
N ALA A 319 -5.71 -13.14 6.95
CA ALA A 319 -6.57 -14.15 6.37
C ALA A 319 -6.10 -14.67 5.01
N TYR A 320 -5.38 -13.85 4.23
CA TYR A 320 -5.00 -14.22 2.86
C TYR A 320 -3.56 -13.88 2.46
N LYS A 321 -2.84 -12.95 3.12
CA LYS A 321 -1.41 -12.75 2.80
C LYS A 321 -0.58 -14.03 2.94
N PRO A 322 -0.78 -14.87 3.99
CA PRO A 322 -0.03 -16.13 4.14
C PRO A 322 -0.33 -17.17 3.05
N LEU A 323 -1.44 -17.03 2.31
CA LEU A 323 -1.84 -17.98 1.28
C LEU A 323 -1.11 -17.74 -0.05
N GLU A 324 -0.53 -16.55 -0.25
CA GLU A 324 0.18 -16.13 -1.46
C GLU A 324 -0.59 -16.44 -2.77
N ASN A 325 -1.93 -16.44 -2.69
CA ASN A 325 -2.81 -16.85 -3.78
C ASN A 325 -3.98 -15.87 -3.92
N ASN A 326 -4.01 -15.17 -5.05
CA ASN A 326 -5.03 -14.15 -5.32
C ASN A 326 -6.44 -14.75 -5.41
N SER A 327 -6.57 -15.97 -5.94
CA SER A 327 -7.87 -16.66 -6.00
C SER A 327 -8.44 -16.94 -4.60
N LYS A 328 -7.59 -17.20 -3.60
CA LYS A 328 -8.03 -17.35 -2.21
C LYS A 328 -8.45 -16.04 -1.57
N THR A 329 -7.81 -14.94 -1.97
CA THR A 329 -8.25 -13.58 -1.57
C THR A 329 -9.64 -13.28 -2.14
N VAL A 330 -9.85 -13.61 -3.42
CA VAL A 330 -11.17 -13.47 -4.08
C VAL A 330 -12.22 -14.36 -3.42
N GLU A 331 -11.90 -15.62 -3.11
CA GLU A 331 -12.79 -16.54 -2.40
C GLU A 331 -13.21 -15.97 -1.03
N PHE A 332 -12.26 -15.44 -0.27
CA PHE A 332 -12.54 -14.80 1.02
C PHE A 332 -13.43 -13.55 0.86
N SER A 333 -13.21 -12.74 -0.16
CA SER A 333 -14.02 -11.53 -0.43
C SER A 333 -15.48 -11.81 -0.75
N LYS A 334 -15.79 -13.02 -1.24
CA LYS A 334 -17.15 -13.47 -1.58
C LYS A 334 -17.93 -14.05 -0.40
N LYS A 335 -17.31 -14.15 0.78
CA LYS A 335 -18.05 -14.54 1.99
C LYS A 335 -19.09 -13.46 2.30
N PRO A 336 -20.38 -13.79 2.50
CA PRO A 336 -21.43 -12.78 2.66
C PRO A 336 -21.15 -11.75 3.78
N GLU A 337 -20.55 -12.19 4.88
CA GLU A 337 -20.16 -11.33 6.01
C GLU A 337 -19.06 -10.33 5.65
N ILE A 338 -18.26 -10.62 4.63
CA ILE A 338 -17.18 -9.77 4.13
C ILE A 338 -17.68 -8.86 3.01
N GLU A 339 -18.40 -9.43 2.04
CA GLU A 339 -18.94 -8.69 0.89
C GLU A 339 -19.89 -7.56 1.33
N THR A 340 -20.73 -7.83 2.35
CA THR A 340 -21.67 -6.83 2.88
C THR A 340 -20.97 -5.63 3.50
N LEU A 341 -19.74 -5.76 4.01
CA LEU A 341 -18.98 -4.63 4.54
C LEU A 341 -18.65 -3.60 3.46
N PHE A 342 -18.55 -4.00 2.19
CA PHE A 342 -18.23 -3.10 1.07
C PHE A 342 -19.48 -2.60 0.32
N THR A 343 -20.63 -3.20 0.57
CA THR A 343 -21.84 -2.99 -0.26
C THR A 343 -23.03 -2.44 0.52
N ASN A 344 -23.16 -2.73 1.81
CA ASN A 344 -24.25 -2.20 2.64
C ASN A 344 -23.89 -0.83 3.21
N ILE A 345 -24.14 0.23 2.43
CA ILE A 345 -23.87 1.63 2.79
C ILE A 345 -24.54 2.09 4.10
N ASN A 346 -25.58 1.40 4.57
CA ASN A 346 -26.27 1.68 5.83
C ASN A 346 -25.59 1.01 7.04
N GLY A 347 -24.46 0.33 6.82
CA GLY A 347 -23.68 -0.43 7.79
C GLY A 347 -24.09 -1.90 7.83
N ALA A 348 -23.15 -2.79 7.51
CA ALA A 348 -23.30 -4.24 7.71
C ALA A 348 -23.06 -4.62 9.17
N ASP A 349 -23.39 -5.85 9.55
CA ASP A 349 -22.94 -6.42 10.82
C ASP A 349 -21.41 -6.37 10.85
N GLY A 350 -20.84 -5.77 11.89
CA GLY A 350 -19.41 -5.67 12.02
C GLY A 350 -18.77 -7.05 12.18
N VAL A 351 -17.52 -7.18 11.73
CA VAL A 351 -16.76 -8.42 11.88
C VAL A 351 -15.37 -8.18 12.42
N LYS A 352 -14.90 -9.13 13.21
CA LYS A 352 -13.50 -9.32 13.58
C LYS A 352 -12.98 -10.57 12.89
N VAL A 353 -11.79 -10.48 12.31
CA VAL A 353 -11.13 -11.64 11.70
C VAL A 353 -9.94 -12.04 12.56
N THR A 354 -9.93 -13.29 13.02
CA THR A 354 -8.87 -13.89 13.85
C THR A 354 -8.25 -15.09 13.14
N GLY A 355 -7.08 -15.54 13.60
CA GLY A 355 -6.33 -16.62 12.92
C GLY A 355 -5.63 -16.15 11.64
N GLU A 356 -5.01 -17.10 10.93
CA GLU A 356 -4.19 -16.82 9.76
C GLU A 356 -4.44 -17.84 8.64
N GLY A 357 -4.46 -17.37 7.39
CA GLY A 357 -4.65 -18.20 6.20
C GLY A 357 -5.93 -19.04 6.27
N GLU A 358 -5.81 -20.34 6.02
CA GLU A 358 -6.95 -21.28 6.05
C GLU A 358 -7.61 -21.40 7.43
N ARG A 359 -6.91 -20.99 8.50
CA ARG A 359 -7.44 -20.98 9.87
C ARG A 359 -8.12 -19.66 10.23
N ALA A 360 -8.25 -18.72 9.29
CA ALA A 360 -8.91 -17.46 9.54
C ALA A 360 -10.40 -17.67 9.85
N LYS A 361 -10.87 -17.02 10.92
CA LYS A 361 -12.25 -17.08 11.40
C LYS A 361 -12.87 -15.69 11.37
N ILE A 362 -14.15 -15.64 10.99
CA ILE A 362 -14.95 -14.42 11.02
C ILE A 362 -15.83 -14.49 12.27
N GLU A 363 -15.67 -13.51 13.14
CA GLU A 363 -16.44 -13.33 14.37
C GLU A 363 -17.33 -12.11 14.21
N LYS A 364 -18.63 -12.25 14.49
CA LYS A 364 -19.57 -11.12 14.44
C LYS A 364 -19.34 -10.18 15.62
N LEU A 365 -19.41 -8.89 15.35
CA LEU A 365 -19.39 -7.82 16.35
C LEU A 365 -20.82 -7.35 16.62
N ASN A 366 -21.04 -6.73 17.77
CA ASN A 366 -22.34 -6.18 18.16
C ASN A 366 -22.54 -4.71 17.74
N TRP A 367 -21.77 -4.22 16.76
CA TRP A 367 -21.96 -2.92 16.13
C TRP A 367 -21.75 -3.03 14.62
N ALA A 368 -22.21 -2.03 13.88
CA ALA A 368 -22.11 -2.01 12.44
C ALA A 368 -20.75 -1.53 11.92
N GLN A 369 -20.33 -2.02 10.77
CA GLN A 369 -19.13 -1.57 10.06
C GLN A 369 -19.37 -1.32 8.57
N PHE A 370 -18.46 -0.57 7.96
CA PHE A 370 -18.36 -0.42 6.50
C PHE A 370 -16.89 -0.30 6.07
N ASN A 371 -16.53 -0.88 4.94
CA ASN A 371 -15.18 -0.84 4.37
C ASN A 371 -15.21 -0.11 3.03
N VAL A 372 -14.18 0.69 2.76
CA VAL A 372 -14.05 1.42 1.50
C VAL A 372 -12.74 1.03 0.83
N GLN A 373 -12.85 0.42 -0.35
CA GLN A 373 -11.73 0.23 -1.24
C GLN A 373 -11.46 1.52 -2.02
N ILE A 374 -10.29 2.12 -1.83
CA ILE A 374 -9.84 3.24 -2.65
C ILE A 374 -9.31 2.67 -3.96
N PRO A 375 -9.85 3.11 -5.11
CA PRO A 375 -9.37 2.63 -6.39
C PRO A 375 -7.99 3.20 -6.66
N GLY A 376 -7.05 2.33 -7.00
CA GLY A 376 -5.88 2.75 -7.76
C GLY A 376 -4.56 2.04 -7.50
N ASN A 377 -4.50 1.03 -6.65
CA ASN A 377 -3.31 0.18 -6.58
C ASN A 377 -3.23 -0.84 -7.73
N GLY A 378 -3.11 -0.32 -8.97
CA GLY A 378 -2.88 -1.10 -10.19
C GLY A 378 -1.40 -1.22 -10.56
N MET A 379 -0.53 -0.67 -9.73
CA MET A 379 0.93 -0.59 -9.92
C MET A 379 1.66 -1.60 -9.06
N TYR A 380 1.14 -1.90 -7.87
CA TYR A 380 1.60 -2.99 -7.02
C TYR A 380 0.39 -3.60 -6.28
N GLY A 381 0.65 -4.46 -5.30
CA GLY A 381 -0.39 -4.99 -4.42
C GLY A 381 -0.61 -6.49 -4.55
N SER A 382 -1.57 -7.02 -3.81
CA SER A 382 -1.80 -8.45 -3.63
C SER A 382 -1.99 -9.21 -4.95
N TRP A 383 -2.64 -8.58 -5.93
CA TRP A 383 -2.84 -9.16 -7.27
C TRP A 383 -1.52 -9.39 -8.02
N SER A 384 -0.52 -8.52 -7.83
CA SER A 384 0.74 -8.57 -8.59
C SER A 384 1.68 -9.69 -8.12
N LYS A 385 1.42 -10.27 -6.94
CA LYS A 385 2.27 -11.32 -6.34
C LYS A 385 2.34 -12.58 -7.21
N GLU A 386 1.21 -12.99 -7.79
CA GLU A 386 1.16 -14.14 -8.70
C GLU A 386 1.91 -13.90 -10.02
N TYR A 387 2.25 -12.64 -10.30
CA TYR A 387 3.03 -12.19 -11.45
C TYR A 387 4.41 -11.65 -11.03
N ASN A 388 4.94 -12.12 -9.90
CA ASN A 388 6.26 -11.78 -9.37
C ASN A 388 6.51 -10.27 -9.24
N GLY A 389 5.50 -9.53 -8.77
CA GLY A 389 5.53 -8.07 -8.68
C GLY A 389 5.33 -7.38 -10.02
N ALA A 390 4.39 -7.90 -10.84
CA ALA A 390 4.05 -7.37 -12.15
C ALA A 390 5.23 -7.31 -13.13
N GLN A 391 6.07 -8.35 -13.14
CA GLN A 391 7.13 -8.49 -14.14
C GLN A 391 6.53 -8.62 -15.54
N TYR A 392 7.11 -7.92 -16.51
CA TYR A 392 6.59 -7.84 -17.88
C TYR A 392 6.41 -9.22 -18.52
N THR A 393 7.37 -10.12 -18.32
CA THR A 393 7.27 -11.50 -18.85
C THR A 393 6.14 -12.30 -18.23
N GLU A 394 5.88 -12.14 -16.92
CA GLU A 394 4.79 -12.85 -16.25
C GLU A 394 3.42 -12.32 -16.72
N LEU A 395 3.31 -11.00 -16.88
CA LEU A 395 2.12 -10.37 -17.45
C LEU A 395 1.89 -10.80 -18.91
N TRP A 396 2.96 -10.91 -19.71
CA TRP A 396 2.91 -11.38 -21.09
C TRP A 396 2.36 -12.81 -21.18
N GLU A 397 2.87 -13.74 -20.36
CA GLU A 397 2.37 -15.12 -20.32
C GLU A 397 0.93 -15.20 -19.81
N ALA A 398 0.54 -14.33 -18.87
CA ALA A 398 -0.86 -14.23 -18.44
C ALA A 398 -1.79 -13.80 -19.58
N LEU A 399 -1.38 -12.82 -20.38
CA LEU A 399 -2.13 -12.36 -21.55
C LEU A 399 -2.25 -13.45 -22.62
N LYS A 400 -1.18 -14.21 -22.89
CA LYS A 400 -1.22 -15.37 -23.81
C LYS A 400 -2.28 -16.37 -23.39
N LYS A 401 -2.31 -16.76 -22.11
CA LYS A 401 -3.32 -17.67 -21.57
C LYS A 401 -4.76 -17.15 -21.73
N ILE A 402 -4.97 -15.83 -21.70
CA ILE A 402 -6.29 -15.23 -21.95
C ILE A 402 -6.67 -15.37 -23.42
N VAL A 403 -5.73 -15.13 -24.33
CA VAL A 403 -5.96 -15.25 -25.78
C VAL A 403 -6.19 -16.71 -26.18
N GLU A 404 -5.42 -17.66 -25.63
CA GLU A 404 -5.52 -19.10 -25.91
C GLU A 404 -6.80 -19.76 -25.37
N LYS A 405 -7.46 -19.13 -24.40
CA LYS A 405 -8.76 -19.59 -23.85
C LYS A 405 -9.97 -19.09 -24.65
N LYS A 406 -9.76 -18.22 -25.64
CA LYS A 406 -10.79 -17.89 -26.64
C LYS A 406 -10.80 -18.96 -27.71
#